data_AF-A0A963AKQ4-F1
#
_entry.id   AF-A0A963AKQ4-F1
#
_cell.length_a   1.000
_cell.length_b   1.000
_cell.length_c   1.000
_cell.angle_alpha   90.00
_cell.angle_beta   90.00
_cell.angle_gamma   90.00
#
_symmetry.space_group_name_H-M   'P 1'
#
loop_
_entity.id
_entity.type
_entity.pdbx_description
1 polymer ?
#
loop_
_entity_poly.entity_id
_entity_poly.type
_entity_poly.pdbx_seq_one_letter_code
_entity_poly.pdbx_strand_id
1 'polypeptide(L)'
;EEYDERGRSIEDDTMIMLLNAHHELIEFCLPSQPEHARWQVLIDTSFSNGKREDNRFFHSNEKYPLQARSVVLLVRLVTPLQFRTPAR
;
A
#
# COMPACT_ATOMS: atom_id res chain seq x y z
N GLU A 1 19.15 -5.71 7.31
CA GLU A 1 18.33 -4.90 8.23
C GLU A 1 19.14 -3.70 8.64
N GLU A 2 18.60 -2.51 8.42
CA GLU A 2 19.24 -1.25 8.77
C GLU A 2 18.70 -0.79 10.12
N TYR A 3 19.59 -0.35 10.99
CA TYR A 3 19.25 0.04 12.36
C TYR A 3 19.72 1.48 12.58
N ASP A 4 18.87 2.29 13.21
CA ASP A 4 19.26 3.65 13.57
C ASP A 4 20.31 3.67 14.70
N GLU A 5 20.79 4.86 15.07
CA GLU A 5 21.78 5.07 16.15
C GLU A 5 21.31 4.56 17.53
N ARG A 6 20.03 4.19 17.68
CA ARG A 6 19.41 3.68 18.91
C ARG A 6 19.09 2.19 18.84
N GLY A 7 19.48 1.50 17.76
CA GLY A 7 19.22 0.07 17.55
C GLY A 7 17.76 -0.23 17.19
N ARG A 8 17.00 0.74 16.69
CA ARG A 8 15.64 0.52 16.16
C ARG A 8 15.75 0.15 14.68
N SER A 9 15.01 -0.88 14.25
CA SER A 9 14.90 -1.22 12.83
C SER A 9 14.35 -0.02 12.07
N ILE A 10 15.04 0.40 11.02
CA ILE A 10 14.52 1.36 10.05
C ILE A 10 13.60 0.53 9.12
N GLU A 11 12.29 0.59 9.36
CA GLU A 11 11.32 0.07 8.42
C GLU A 11 11.13 1.09 7.28
N ASP A 12 11.65 0.76 6.10
CA ASP A 12 11.36 1.53 4.89
C ASP A 12 9.88 1.37 4.47
N ASP A 13 9.30 2.46 4.01
CA ASP A 13 7.97 2.46 3.41
C ASP A 13 7.97 1.60 2.13
N THR A 14 7.19 0.52 2.14
CA THR A 14 7.02 -0.30 0.93
C THR A 14 5.91 0.28 0.06
N MET A 15 6.20 0.54 -1.21
CA MET A 15 5.23 1.04 -2.18
C MET A 15 5.01 0.07 -3.34
N ILE A 16 3.80 0.09 -3.90
CA ILE A 16 3.43 -0.61 -5.13
C ILE A 16 2.93 0.42 -6.13
N MET A 17 3.49 0.41 -7.34
CA MET A 17 2.98 1.18 -8.46
C MET A 17 2.35 0.24 -9.49
N LEU A 18 1.08 0.47 -9.79
CA LEU A 18 0.35 -0.24 -10.84
C LEU A 18 0.20 0.67 -12.05
N LEU A 19 0.54 0.17 -13.24
CA LEU A 19 0.40 0.87 -14.52
C LEU A 19 -0.45 0.03 -15.45
N ASN A 20 -1.61 0.56 -15.86
CA ASN A 20 -2.43 -0.02 -16.91
C ASN A 20 -2.34 0.81 -18.19
N ALA A 21 -1.46 0.39 -19.09
CA ALA A 21 -1.37 0.94 -20.45
C ALA A 21 -2.33 0.24 -21.44
N HIS A 22 -3.26 -0.59 -20.97
CA HIS A 22 -4.33 -1.16 -21.77
C HIS A 22 -5.55 -0.24 -21.81
N HIS A 23 -6.44 -0.47 -22.77
CA HIS A 23 -7.67 0.31 -22.96
C HIS A 23 -8.88 -0.26 -22.22
N GLU A 24 -8.71 -1.38 -21.53
CA GLU A 24 -9.74 -2.03 -20.72
C GLU A 24 -9.31 -2.11 -19.25
N LEU A 25 -10.29 -2.37 -18.38
CA LEU A 25 -10.06 -2.65 -16.97
C LEU A 25 -9.30 -3.96 -16.78
N ILE A 26 -8.36 -3.98 -15.84
CA ILE A 26 -7.65 -5.20 -15.43
C ILE A 26 -7.87 -5.42 -13.93
N GLU A 27 -8.29 -6.63 -13.55
CA GLU A 27 -8.31 -7.04 -12.15
C GLU A 27 -6.89 -7.43 -11.72
N PHE A 28 -6.16 -6.50 -11.11
CA PHE A 28 -4.81 -6.76 -10.61
C PHE A 28 -4.85 -7.39 -9.22
N CYS A 29 -4.28 -8.58 -9.03
CA CYS A 29 -4.17 -9.19 -7.70
C CYS A 29 -2.98 -8.60 -6.94
N LEU A 30 -3.22 -7.99 -5.77
CA LEU A 30 -2.13 -7.47 -4.95
C LEU A 30 -1.23 -8.60 -4.43
N PRO A 31 0.08 -8.34 -4.23
CA PRO A 31 1.02 -9.35 -3.75
C PRO A 31 0.53 -10.06 -2.48
N SER A 32 0.80 -11.35 -2.41
CA SER A 32 0.47 -12.18 -1.24
C SER A 32 1.31 -11.84 -0.02
N GLN A 33 2.49 -11.25 -0.23
CA GLN A 33 3.44 -10.89 0.82
C GLN A 33 3.67 -9.38 0.92
N PRO A 34 3.88 -8.84 2.14
CA PRO A 34 3.77 -9.56 3.42
C PRO A 34 2.33 -9.98 3.71
N GLU A 35 2.15 -11.02 4.52
CA GLU A 35 0.82 -11.46 4.94
C GLU A 35 0.14 -10.35 5.75
N HIS A 36 -1.19 -10.25 5.61
CA HIS A 36 -2.01 -9.26 6.32
C HIS A 36 -1.58 -7.78 6.11
N ALA A 37 -0.92 -7.48 4.99
CA ALA A 37 -0.59 -6.11 4.62
C ALA A 37 -1.86 -5.28 4.46
N ARG A 38 -1.78 -4.01 4.87
CA ARG A 38 -2.79 -3.00 4.58
C ARG A 38 -2.19 -1.98 3.62
N TRP A 39 -2.76 -1.90 2.44
CA TRP A 39 -2.35 -0.99 1.37
C TRP A 39 -3.29 0.20 1.33
N GLN A 40 -2.72 1.39 1.55
CA GLN A 40 -3.42 2.65 1.32
C GLN A 40 -3.17 3.10 -0.12
N VAL A 41 -4.22 3.49 -0.83
CA VAL A 41 -4.09 4.16 -2.12
C VAL A 41 -3.74 5.63 -1.89
N LEU A 42 -2.57 6.05 -2.34
CA LEU A 42 -2.14 7.45 -2.29
C LEU A 42 -2.64 8.23 -3.50
N ILE A 43 -2.54 7.62 -4.68
CA ILE A 43 -2.93 8.20 -5.96
C ILE A 43 -3.62 7.12 -6.79
N ASP A 44 -4.75 7.46 -7.40
CA ASP A 44 -5.38 6.71 -8.49
C ASP A 44 -5.86 7.70 -9.56
N THR A 45 -5.23 7.69 -10.73
CA THR A 45 -5.51 8.65 -11.81
C THR A 45 -6.86 8.45 -12.48
N SER A 46 -7.62 7.40 -12.14
CA SER A 46 -8.99 7.25 -12.61
C SER A 46 -9.98 8.19 -11.91
N PHE A 47 -9.58 8.76 -10.77
CA PHE A 47 -10.34 9.78 -10.05
C PHE A 47 -9.85 11.17 -10.46
N SER A 48 -10.77 12.12 -10.64
CA SER A 48 -10.48 13.47 -11.17
C SER A 48 -9.47 14.27 -10.35
N ASN A 49 -9.40 14.03 -9.04
CA ASN A 49 -8.45 14.64 -8.11
C ASN A 49 -7.33 13.67 -7.66
N GLY A 50 -7.24 12.49 -8.30
CA GLY A 50 -6.28 11.45 -7.96
C GLY A 50 -6.59 10.69 -6.66
N LYS A 51 -7.71 10.95 -5.98
CA LYS A 51 -8.02 10.37 -4.68
C LYS A 51 -9.31 9.57 -4.73
N ARG A 52 -9.27 8.37 -4.15
CA ARG A 52 -10.48 7.57 -3.94
C ARG A 52 -11.34 8.20 -2.85
N GLU A 53 -12.65 8.20 -3.05
CA GLU A 53 -13.61 8.74 -2.07
C GLU A 53 -13.85 7.78 -0.89
N ASP A 54 -13.65 6.47 -1.11
CA ASP A 54 -13.94 5.41 -0.14
C ASP A 54 -12.92 5.32 1.01
N ASN A 55 -11.74 5.92 0.86
CA ASN A 55 -10.63 5.89 1.83
C ASN A 55 -10.32 4.48 2.39
N ARG A 56 -10.67 3.42 1.64
CA ARG A 56 -10.50 2.04 2.10
C ARG A 56 -9.04 1.61 2.00
N PHE A 57 -8.72 0.57 2.76
CA PHE A 57 -7.48 -0.18 2.59
C PHE A 57 -7.73 -1.43 1.75
N PHE A 58 -6.73 -1.81 0.97
CA PHE A 58 -6.68 -3.11 0.27
C PHE A 58 -5.75 -4.06 1.02
N HIS A 59 -6.02 -5.35 0.94
CA HIS A 59 -5.24 -6.38 1.64
C HIS A 59 -4.37 -7.19 0.68
N SER A 60 -3.42 -7.95 1.22
CA SER A 60 -2.67 -8.95 0.46
C SER A 60 -3.63 -9.94 -0.24
N ASN A 61 -3.33 -10.32 -1.49
CA ASN A 61 -4.19 -11.12 -2.37
C ASN A 61 -5.54 -10.48 -2.77
N GLU A 62 -5.83 -9.24 -2.36
CA GLU A 62 -7.04 -8.56 -2.77
C GLU A 62 -6.92 -8.08 -4.24
N LYS A 63 -8.02 -8.16 -4.98
CA LYS A 63 -8.06 -7.63 -6.35
C LYS A 63 -8.27 -6.12 -6.35
N TYR A 64 -7.44 -5.42 -7.10
CA TYR A 64 -7.58 -4.01 -7.41
C TYR A 64 -8.21 -3.84 -8.82
N PRO A 65 -9.35 -3.15 -8.95
CA PRO A 65 -9.98 -2.91 -10.25
C PRO A 65 -9.26 -1.76 -10.98
N LEU A 66 -8.12 -2.07 -11.59
CA LEU A 66 -7.24 -1.10 -12.23
C LEU A 66 -7.83 -0.63 -13.56
N GLN A 67 -8.29 0.63 -13.57
CA GLN A 67 -9.00 1.19 -14.72
C GLN A 67 -8.12 1.29 -15.96
N ALA A 68 -8.74 1.33 -17.13
CA ALA A 68 -8.04 1.58 -18.39
C ALA A 68 -7.20 2.86 -18.32
N ARG A 69 -6.01 2.86 -18.92
CA ARG A 69 -5.15 4.04 -19.06
C ARG A 69 -4.87 4.76 -17.72
N SER A 70 -4.63 4.00 -16.65
CA SER A 70 -4.46 4.55 -15.30
C SER A 70 -3.14 4.16 -14.64
N VAL A 71 -2.74 4.97 -13.66
CA VAL A 71 -1.65 4.71 -12.73
C VAL A 71 -2.20 4.76 -11.31
N VAL A 72 -1.78 3.81 -10.48
CA VAL A 72 -2.13 3.76 -9.06
C VAL A 72 -0.86 3.59 -8.24
N LEU A 73 -0.74 4.39 -7.18
CA LEU A 73 0.32 4.26 -6.18
C LEU A 73 -0.30 3.85 -4.85
N LEU A 74 0.18 2.74 -4.31
CA LEU A 74 -0.19 2.23 -3.00
C LEU A 74 1.03 2.24 -2.08
N VAL A 75 0.81 2.51 -0.79
CA VAL A 75 1.81 2.38 0.26
C VAL A 75 1.34 1.39 1.31
N ARG A 76 2.26 0.57 1.82
CA ARG A 76 1.99 -0.34 2.93
C ARG A 76 1.95 0.46 4.22
N LEU A 77 0.86 0.36 4.96
CA LEU A 77 0.82 0.87 6.32
C LEU A 77 1.62 -0.04 7.23
N VAL A 78 2.68 0.53 7.79
CA VAL A 78 3.43 -0.06 8.89
C VAL A 78 2.79 0.44 10.18
N THR A 79 2.36 -0.48 11.06
CA THR A 79 1.93 -0.07 12.39
C THR A 79 3.19 0.20 13.19
N PRO A 80 3.46 1.44 13.65
CA PRO A 80 4.63 1.68 14.45
C PRO A 80 4.57 0.77 15.67
N LEU A 81 5.66 0.05 15.95
CA LEU A 81 5.81 -0.75 17.16
C LEU A 81 5.44 0.14 18.35
N GLN A 82 4.24 -0.09 18.92
CA GLN A 82 3.86 0.59 20.14
C GLN A 82 4.90 0.23 21.18
N PHE A 83 5.46 1.25 21.84
CA PHE A 83 6.32 1.06 23.00
C PHE A 83 5.59 0.17 24.00
N ARG A 84 5.95 -1.12 24.04
CA ARG A 84 5.57 -2.00 25.13
C ARG A 84 6.32 -1.48 26.34
N THR A 85 5.68 -0.58 27.08
CA THR A 85 6.13 -0.23 28.43
C THR A 85 6.20 -1.57 29.19
N PRO A 86 7.37 -2.00 29.68
CA PRO A 86 7.41 -3.19 30.51
C PRO A 86 6.55 -2.91 31.74
N ALA A 87 5.58 -3.78 32.00
CA ALA A 87 4.82 -3.76 33.23
C ALA A 87 5.83 -3.82 34.40
N ARG A 88 5.72 -2.86 35.32
CA ARG A 88 6.40 -2.90 36.61
C ARG A 88 5.87 -4.06 37.45
#